data_AF-A0A848AQ93-F1
#
_entry.id   AF-A0A848AQ93-F1
#
_cell.length_a   1.000
_cell.length_b   1.000
_cell.length_c   1.000
_cell.angle_alpha   90.00
_cell.angle_beta   90.00
_cell.angle_gamma   90.00
#
_symmetry.space_group_name_H-M   'P 1'
#
loop_
_entity.id
_entity.type
_entity.pdbx_description
1 polymer ?
#
loop_
_entity_poly.entity_id
_entity_poly.type
_entity_poly.pdbx_seq_one_letter_code
_entity_poly.pdbx_strand_id
1 'polypeptide(L)'
;MKTFTDNTGRVWTLAVNVAAIKRVRALCGVDLTAIVELDKNNNPDTKLLEQLSSDPVLLVDVLYAVCKSECDQKGVTDEDFGMAMAGDAIEHATTALLDEIIDFFPAPKRNAFQKILSATRRFEEIARKRLDAIMADGEFEKNMVSELERLTGLSGKQPESAE
;
A
#
# COMPACT_ATOMS: atom_id res chain seq x y z
N MET A 1 15.99 -2.44 9.89
CA MET A 1 16.20 -1.49 8.78
C MET A 1 15.92 -2.18 7.47
N LYS A 2 14.68 -2.07 7.04
CA LYS A 2 14.19 -2.51 5.73
C LYS A 2 14.53 -1.46 4.67
N THR A 3 14.54 -1.89 3.41
CA THR A 3 14.82 -1.02 2.27
C THR A 3 13.81 -1.27 1.18
N PHE A 4 13.65 -0.29 0.29
CA PHE A 4 12.91 -0.42 -0.95
C PHE A 4 13.59 0.42 -2.04
N THR A 5 13.23 0.18 -3.29
CA THR A 5 13.73 0.93 -4.45
C THR A 5 12.57 1.66 -5.10
N ASP A 6 12.76 2.95 -5.40
CA ASP A 6 11.76 3.74 -6.13
C ASP A 6 11.89 3.60 -7.65
N ASN A 7 10.97 4.20 -8.41
CA ASN A 7 10.96 4.08 -9.88
C ASN A 7 12.13 4.79 -10.58
N THR A 8 12.91 5.59 -9.85
CA THR A 8 14.15 6.22 -10.37
C THR A 8 15.40 5.39 -10.05
N GLY A 9 15.23 4.24 -9.39
CA GLY A 9 16.31 3.36 -8.98
C GLY A 9 17.02 3.77 -7.68
N ARG A 10 16.49 4.76 -6.94
CA ARG A 10 17.05 5.14 -5.64
C ARG A 10 16.64 4.11 -4.60
N VAL A 11 17.62 3.62 -3.84
CA VAL A 11 17.38 2.77 -2.67
C VAL A 11 17.20 3.65 -1.45
N TRP A 12 16.15 3.37 -0.69
CA TRP A 12 15.77 4.10 0.52
C TRP A 12 15.84 3.19 1.74
N THR A 13 16.42 3.68 2.83
CA THR A 13 16.47 2.95 4.10
C THR A 13 15.37 3.42 5.03
N LEU A 14 14.49 2.49 5.42
CA LEU A 14 13.46 2.76 6.42
C LEU A 14 14.05 2.51 7.80
N ALA A 15 14.17 3.59 8.57
CA ALA A 15 14.62 3.55 9.97
C ALA A 15 13.52 4.09 10.89
N VAL A 16 12.63 3.20 11.34
CA VAL A 16 11.57 3.56 12.29
C VAL A 16 12.15 3.59 13.70
N ASN A 17 12.55 4.79 14.12
CA ASN A 17 12.99 5.09 15.47
C ASN A 17 12.14 6.23 16.07
N VAL A 18 12.41 6.59 17.33
CA VAL A 18 11.65 7.64 18.03
C VAL A 18 11.68 8.98 17.28
N ALA A 19 12.79 9.34 16.63
CA ALA A 19 12.89 10.58 15.86
C ALA A 19 12.04 10.52 14.57
N ALA A 20 12.02 9.36 13.88
CA ALA A 20 11.16 9.14 12.72
C ALA A 20 9.68 9.22 13.11
N ILE A 21 9.27 8.56 14.20
CA ILE A 21 7.89 8.61 14.69
C ILE A 21 7.48 10.06 15.04
N LYS A 22 8.36 10.82 15.70
CA LYS A 22 8.09 12.23 15.99
C LYS A 22 7.90 13.07 14.73
N ARG A 23 8.73 12.85 13.69
CA ARG A 23 8.57 13.52 12.39
C ARG A 23 7.27 13.14 11.70
N VAL A 24 6.94 11.86 11.64
CA VAL A 24 5.70 11.39 11.01
C VAL A 24 4.48 12.00 11.70
N ARG A 25 4.47 12.07 13.03
CA ARG A 25 3.40 12.77 13.77
C ARG A 25 3.32 14.26 13.43
N ALA A 26 4.48 14.92 13.34
CA ALA A 26 4.54 16.36 13.07
C ALA A 26 4.16 16.73 11.64
N LEU A 27 4.53 15.91 10.65
CA LEU A 27 4.34 16.18 9.24
C LEU A 27 3.03 15.61 8.69
N CYS A 28 2.66 14.40 9.11
CA CYS A 28 1.54 13.64 8.53
C CYS A 28 0.35 13.50 9.50
N GLY A 29 0.49 13.89 10.76
CA GLY A 29 -0.58 13.77 11.76
C GLY A 29 -0.92 12.33 12.19
N VAL A 30 -0.11 11.35 11.81
CA VAL A 30 -0.33 9.93 12.13
C VAL A 30 0.69 9.40 13.13
N ASP A 31 0.29 8.40 13.91
CA ASP A 31 1.15 7.72 14.87
C ASP A 31 1.41 6.27 14.44
N LEU A 32 2.59 6.00 13.89
CA LEU A 32 2.98 4.65 13.45
C LEU A 32 2.96 3.60 14.58
N THR A 33 2.96 4.02 15.86
CA THR A 33 2.83 3.08 16.98
C THR A 33 1.41 2.56 17.18
N ALA A 34 0.42 3.16 16.51
CA ALA A 34 -0.98 2.76 16.48
C ALA A 34 -1.32 1.91 15.24
N ILE A 35 -0.32 1.34 14.54
CA ILE A 35 -0.55 0.54 13.32
C ILE A 35 -1.44 -0.68 13.59
N VAL A 36 -1.32 -1.27 14.78
CA VAL A 36 -2.16 -2.33 15.30
C VAL A 36 -2.31 -2.10 16.80
N GLU A 37 -3.48 -1.62 17.21
CA GLU A 37 -3.84 -1.57 18.62
C GLU A 37 -4.75 -2.76 18.97
N LEU A 38 -4.79 -3.15 20.24
CA LEU A 38 -5.84 -4.05 20.72
C LEU A 38 -6.88 -3.19 21.40
N ASP A 39 -8.13 -3.29 20.96
CA ASP A 39 -9.25 -2.64 21.64
C ASP A 39 -9.48 -3.24 23.04
N LYS A 40 -10.44 -2.69 23.77
CA LYS A 40 -10.80 -3.16 25.12
C LYS A 40 -11.27 -4.63 25.18
N ASN A 41 -11.55 -5.23 24.03
CA ASN A 41 -12.05 -6.59 23.87
C ASN A 41 -10.98 -7.53 23.25
N ASN A 42 -9.72 -7.09 23.14
CA ASN A 42 -8.62 -7.80 22.47
C ASN A 42 -8.83 -8.02 20.95
N ASN A 43 -9.67 -7.22 20.30
CA ASN A 43 -9.73 -7.22 18.84
C ASN A 43 -8.63 -6.30 18.28
N PRO A 44 -7.98 -6.67 17.16
CA PRO A 44 -7.09 -5.76 16.45
C PRO A 44 -7.88 -4.54 15.92
N ASP A 45 -7.47 -3.33 16.27
CA ASP A 45 -7.86 -2.09 15.59
C ASP A 45 -6.84 -1.84 14.47
N THR A 46 -7.33 -1.86 13.22
CA THR A 46 -6.55 -1.73 11.98
C THR A 46 -6.77 -0.39 11.29
N LYS A 47 -7.39 0.61 11.94
CA LYS A 47 -7.73 1.90 11.30
C LYS A 47 -6.57 2.58 10.62
N LEU A 48 -5.40 2.64 11.25
CA LEU A 48 -4.24 3.27 10.63
C LEU A 48 -3.76 2.49 9.39
N LEU A 49 -3.78 1.16 9.47
CA LEU A 49 -3.46 0.31 8.32
C LEU A 49 -4.45 0.53 7.17
N GLU A 50 -5.75 0.61 7.47
CA GLU A 50 -6.79 0.92 6.49
C GLU A 50 -6.61 2.31 5.87
N GLN A 51 -6.27 3.31 6.69
CA GLN A 51 -6.02 4.67 6.23
C GLN A 51 -4.83 4.72 5.27
N LEU A 52 -3.69 4.10 5.64
CA LEU A 52 -2.50 4.04 4.78
C LEU A 52 -2.72 3.22 3.50
N SER A 53 -3.60 2.21 3.55
CA SER A 53 -3.93 1.39 2.37
C SER A 53 -4.89 2.08 1.41
N SER A 54 -5.76 2.97 1.89
CA SER A 54 -6.78 3.65 1.08
C SER A 54 -6.34 5.02 0.59
N ASP A 55 -5.34 5.61 1.24
CA ASP A 55 -4.76 6.90 0.90
C ASP A 55 -3.28 6.76 0.50
N PRO A 56 -3.00 6.54 -0.80
CA PRO A 56 -1.63 6.42 -1.28
C PRO A 56 -0.83 7.72 -1.14
N VAL A 57 -1.48 8.89 -1.08
CA VAL A 57 -0.80 10.18 -0.87
C VAL A 57 -0.26 10.23 0.56
N LEU A 58 -1.12 9.95 1.55
CA LEU A 58 -0.70 9.88 2.94
C LEU A 58 0.41 8.84 3.16
N LEU A 59 0.31 7.68 2.52
CA LEU A 59 1.34 6.66 2.58
C LEU A 59 2.70 7.18 2.09
N VAL A 60 2.71 7.89 0.96
CA VAL A 60 3.93 8.50 0.41
C VAL A 60 4.47 9.59 1.32
N ASP A 61 3.62 10.44 1.89
CA ASP A 61 4.02 11.47 2.86
C ASP A 61 4.68 10.84 4.10
N VAL A 62 4.12 9.74 4.59
CA VAL A 62 4.69 8.97 5.71
C VAL A 62 6.05 8.38 5.35
N LEU A 63 6.18 7.78 4.17
CA LEU A 63 7.45 7.24 3.68
C LEU A 63 8.51 8.34 3.55
N TYR A 64 8.14 9.50 2.99
CA TYR A 64 9.01 10.67 2.92
C TYR A 64 9.43 11.13 4.31
N ALA A 65 8.50 11.25 5.26
CA ALA A 65 8.80 11.65 6.65
C ALA A 65 9.74 10.67 7.38
N VAL A 66 9.61 9.36 7.11
CA VAL A 66 10.53 8.33 7.62
C VAL A 66 11.91 8.49 6.98
N CYS A 67 11.98 8.63 5.66
CA CYS A 67 13.21 8.79 4.89
C CYS A 67 13.80 10.21 4.93
N LYS A 68 13.16 11.17 5.63
CA LYS A 68 13.47 12.59 5.51
C LYS A 68 14.94 12.93 5.73
N SER A 69 15.61 12.32 6.70
CA SER A 69 17.04 12.57 6.93
C SER A 69 17.92 12.14 5.75
N GLU A 70 17.54 11.06 5.07
CA GLU A 70 18.23 10.58 3.87
C GLU A 70 17.88 11.44 2.65
N CYS A 71 16.62 11.87 2.53
CA CYS A 71 16.17 12.81 1.50
C CYS A 71 16.93 14.13 1.60
N ASP A 72 17.03 14.70 2.80
CA ASP A 72 17.75 15.95 3.06
C ASP A 72 19.24 15.82 2.69
N GLN A 73 19.87 14.67 2.95
CA GLN A 73 21.27 14.40 2.58
C GLN A 73 21.45 14.26 1.06
N LYS A 74 20.48 13.65 0.37
CA LYS A 74 20.49 13.44 -1.08
C LYS A 74 19.95 14.64 -1.87
N GLY A 75 19.45 15.68 -1.19
CA GLY A 75 18.81 16.84 -1.82
C GLY A 75 17.51 16.48 -2.54
N VAL A 76 16.79 15.45 -2.08
CA VAL A 76 15.52 15.01 -2.67
C VAL A 76 14.37 15.71 -1.97
N THR A 77 13.58 16.47 -2.72
CA THR A 77 12.38 17.13 -2.20
C THR A 77 11.24 16.13 -2.00
N ASP A 78 10.19 16.57 -1.29
CA ASP A 78 8.96 15.78 -1.14
C ASP A 78 8.31 15.50 -2.51
N GLU A 79 8.24 16.53 -3.37
CA GLU A 79 7.74 16.41 -4.75
C GLU A 79 8.57 15.41 -5.58
N ASP A 80 9.91 15.48 -5.52
CA ASP A 80 10.81 14.55 -6.21
C ASP A 80 10.74 13.12 -5.69
N PHE A 81 10.43 12.97 -4.39
CA PHE A 81 10.20 11.66 -3.80
C PHE A 81 8.86 11.11 -4.30
N GLY A 82 7.78 11.88 -4.20
CA GLY A 82 6.44 11.47 -4.63
C GLY A 82 6.35 11.15 -6.12
N MET A 83 7.03 11.92 -7.00
CA MET A 83 7.10 11.62 -8.44
C MET A 83 7.69 10.24 -8.75
N ALA A 84 8.56 9.71 -7.87
CA ALA A 84 9.18 8.40 -8.05
C ALA A 84 8.36 7.24 -7.44
N MET A 85 7.25 7.54 -6.78
CA MET A 85 6.42 6.56 -6.08
C MET A 85 5.16 6.24 -6.88
N ALA A 86 5.19 5.13 -7.62
CA ALA A 86 4.02 4.60 -8.32
C ALA A 86 4.10 3.07 -8.49
N GLY A 87 2.94 2.41 -8.55
CA GLY A 87 2.84 0.97 -8.78
C GLY A 87 3.64 0.16 -7.77
N ASP A 88 4.47 -0.77 -8.27
CA ASP A 88 5.27 -1.70 -7.46
C ASP A 88 6.16 -1.01 -6.42
N ALA A 89 6.65 0.21 -6.69
CA ALA A 89 7.45 0.96 -5.71
C ALA A 89 6.65 1.24 -4.43
N ILE A 90 5.34 1.54 -4.55
CA ILE A 90 4.45 1.76 -3.41
C ILE A 90 4.23 0.44 -2.66
N GLU A 91 4.00 -0.67 -3.37
CA GLU A 91 3.80 -1.98 -2.76
C GLU A 91 5.03 -2.44 -1.96
N HIS A 92 6.22 -2.33 -2.56
CA HIS A 92 7.48 -2.67 -1.90
C HIS A 92 7.76 -1.77 -0.69
N ALA A 93 7.52 -0.46 -0.83
CA ALA A 93 7.71 0.48 0.27
C ALA A 93 6.73 0.23 1.43
N THR A 94 5.47 -0.09 1.14
CA THR A 94 4.45 -0.45 2.13
C THR A 94 4.89 -1.67 2.92
N THR A 95 5.31 -2.72 2.22
CA THR A 95 5.79 -3.97 2.82
C THR A 95 6.98 -3.72 3.74
N ALA A 96 7.95 -2.93 3.27
CA ALA A 96 9.15 -2.60 4.02
C ALA A 96 8.83 -1.71 5.24
N LEU A 97 7.89 -0.78 5.12
CA LEU A 97 7.45 0.11 6.21
C LEU A 97 6.76 -0.69 7.32
N LEU A 98 5.81 -1.56 6.99
CA LEU A 98 5.12 -2.38 7.97
C LEU A 98 6.08 -3.29 8.75
N ASP A 99 7.02 -3.91 8.05
CA ASP A 99 8.07 -4.72 8.68
C ASP A 99 8.92 -3.89 9.66
N GLU A 100 9.34 -2.69 9.27
CA GLU A 100 10.18 -1.83 10.12
C GLU A 100 9.40 -1.29 11.34
N ILE A 101 8.12 -0.97 11.18
CA ILE A 101 7.24 -0.59 12.29
C ILE A 101 7.10 -1.75 13.29
N ILE A 102 6.95 -2.99 12.81
CA ILE A 102 6.88 -4.16 13.70
C ILE A 102 8.20 -4.35 14.46
N ASP A 103 9.34 -4.18 13.77
CA ASP A 103 10.67 -4.29 14.37
C ASP A 103 10.95 -3.20 15.42
N PHE A 104 10.25 -2.06 15.38
CA PHE A 104 10.33 -1.03 16.42
C PHE A 104 9.79 -1.51 17.79
N PHE A 105 8.84 -2.44 17.83
CA PHE A 105 8.24 -2.89 19.09
C PHE A 105 9.12 -3.91 19.85
N PRO A 106 8.99 -4.00 21.19
CA PRO A 106 9.62 -5.04 22.00
C PRO A 106 9.17 -6.46 21.59
N ALA A 107 10.02 -7.45 21.87
CA ALA A 107 9.86 -8.83 21.38
C ALA A 107 8.47 -9.47 21.56
N PRO A 108 7.76 -9.32 22.71
CA PRO A 108 6.43 -9.91 22.86
C PRO A 108 5.39 -9.33 21.89
N LYS A 109 5.36 -8.01 21.73
CA LYS A 109 4.46 -7.31 20.80
C LYS A 109 4.85 -7.57 19.35
N ARG A 110 6.16 -7.55 19.06
CA ARG A 110 6.72 -7.86 17.75
C ARG A 110 6.25 -9.23 17.25
N ASN A 111 6.38 -10.27 18.07
CA ASN A 111 5.97 -11.62 17.70
C ASN A 111 4.47 -11.74 17.39
N ALA A 112 3.62 -11.01 18.12
CA ALA A 112 2.19 -10.99 17.87
C ALA A 112 1.87 -10.31 16.51
N PHE A 113 2.44 -9.14 16.26
CA PHE A 113 2.21 -8.41 15.01
C PHE A 113 2.79 -9.12 13.79
N GLN A 114 3.95 -9.77 13.92
CA GLN A 114 4.51 -10.61 12.84
C GLN A 114 3.54 -11.72 12.43
N LYS A 115 2.86 -12.36 13.39
CA LYS A 115 1.85 -13.39 13.09
C LYS A 115 0.65 -12.79 12.34
N ILE A 116 0.13 -11.66 12.80
CA ILE A 116 -0.99 -10.97 12.15
C ILE A 116 -0.61 -10.59 10.71
N LEU A 117 0.52 -9.91 10.52
CA LEU A 117 0.96 -9.48 9.19
C LEU A 117 1.22 -10.66 8.26
N SER A 118 1.81 -11.75 8.76
CA SER A 118 2.02 -12.96 7.97
C SER A 118 0.71 -13.59 7.48
N ALA A 119 -0.35 -13.53 8.30
CA ALA A 119 -1.67 -14.02 7.91
C ALA A 119 -2.30 -13.12 6.84
N THR A 120 -2.20 -11.80 6.98
CA THR A 120 -2.68 -10.82 5.99
C THR A 120 -1.98 -11.02 4.64
N ARG A 121 -0.64 -11.10 4.62
CA ARG A 121 0.13 -11.34 3.37
C ARG A 121 -0.27 -12.63 2.67
N ARG A 122 -0.49 -13.70 3.45
CA ARG A 122 -0.92 -14.99 2.90
C ARG A 122 -2.32 -14.91 2.30
N PHE A 123 -3.20 -14.12 2.91
CA PHE A 123 -4.53 -13.87 2.36
C PHE A 123 -4.46 -13.05 1.06
N GLU A 124 -3.66 -11.98 1.03
CA GLU A 124 -3.41 -11.17 -0.17
C GLU A 124 -2.87 -12.01 -1.33
N GLU A 125 -1.90 -12.90 -1.07
CA GLU A 125 -1.35 -13.80 -2.09
C GLU A 125 -2.42 -14.74 -2.68
N ILE A 126 -3.32 -15.26 -1.83
CA ILE A 126 -4.45 -16.09 -2.26
C ILE A 126 -5.43 -15.27 -3.10
N ALA A 127 -5.76 -14.05 -2.67
CA ALA A 127 -6.65 -13.15 -3.39
C ALA A 127 -6.08 -12.76 -4.76
N ARG A 128 -4.78 -12.44 -4.83
CA ARG A 128 -4.05 -12.15 -6.07
C ARG A 128 -4.10 -13.33 -7.04
N LYS A 129 -3.79 -14.55 -6.57
CA LYS A 129 -3.89 -15.77 -7.42
C LYS A 129 -5.30 -16.01 -7.95
N ARG A 130 -6.33 -15.71 -7.15
CA ARG A 130 -7.72 -15.80 -7.61
C ARG A 130 -8.04 -14.76 -8.67
N LEU A 131 -7.61 -13.51 -8.47
CA LEU A 131 -7.74 -12.46 -9.48
C LEU A 131 -7.03 -12.85 -10.79
N ASP A 132 -5.78 -13.32 -10.71
CA ASP A 132 -5.03 -13.78 -11.88
C ASP A 132 -5.78 -14.90 -12.63
N ALA A 133 -6.36 -15.86 -11.91
CA ALA A 133 -7.16 -16.93 -12.51
C ALA A 133 -8.45 -16.42 -13.17
N ILE A 134 -9.16 -15.49 -12.53
CA ILE A 134 -10.37 -14.85 -13.10
C ILE A 134 -10.03 -14.07 -14.36
N MET A 135 -8.91 -13.34 -14.36
CA MET A 135 -8.44 -12.59 -15.53
C MET A 135 -8.01 -13.50 -16.68
N ALA A 136 -7.44 -14.68 -16.38
CA ALA A 136 -6.98 -15.63 -17.39
C ALA A 136 -8.11 -16.38 -18.11
N ASP A 137 -9.29 -16.52 -17.49
CA ASP A 137 -10.40 -17.35 -18.03
C ASP A 137 -11.22 -16.63 -19.12
N GLY A 138 -11.00 -15.33 -19.37
CA GLY A 138 -11.69 -14.55 -20.41
C GLY A 138 -13.20 -14.38 -20.20
N GLU A 139 -13.81 -15.11 -19.27
CA GLU A 139 -15.20 -14.97 -18.84
C GLU A 139 -15.42 -13.62 -18.16
N PHE A 140 -14.44 -13.15 -17.38
CA PHE A 140 -14.46 -11.83 -16.77
C PHE A 140 -14.54 -10.71 -17.82
N GLU A 141 -13.73 -10.80 -18.87
CA GLU A 141 -13.69 -9.80 -19.95
C GLU A 141 -15.01 -9.79 -20.73
N LYS A 142 -15.59 -10.96 -21.02
CA LYS A 142 -16.91 -11.09 -21.65
C LYS A 142 -18.02 -10.48 -20.79
N ASN A 143 -18.02 -10.75 -19.49
CA ASN A 143 -19.01 -10.18 -18.56
C ASN A 143 -18.88 -8.66 -18.46
N MET A 144 -17.64 -8.15 -18.46
CA MET A 144 -17.36 -6.72 -18.40
C MET A 144 -17.80 -6.01 -19.69
N VAL A 145 -17.52 -6.58 -20.86
CA VAL A 145 -18.01 -6.06 -22.16
C VAL A 145 -19.54 -6.06 -22.21
N SER A 146 -20.19 -7.15 -21.82
CA SER A 146 -21.66 -7.26 -21.77
C SER A 146 -22.29 -6.19 -20.87
N GLU A 147 -21.70 -5.93 -19.70
CA GLU A 147 -22.19 -4.88 -18.79
C GLU A 147 -21.95 -3.47 -19.35
N LEU A 148 -20.80 -3.24 -20.00
CA LEU A 148 -20.52 -1.98 -20.67
C LEU A 148 -21.46 -1.73 -21.85
N GLU A 149 -21.77 -2.74 -22.67
CA GLU A 149 -22.77 -2.64 -23.74
C GLU A 149 -24.16 -2.32 -23.18
N ARG A 150 -24.55 -2.93 -22.06
CA ARG A 150 -25.81 -2.64 -21.36
C ARG A 150 -25.87 -1.20 -20.86
N LEU A 151 -24.79 -0.69 -20.27
CA LEU A 151 -24.72 0.67 -19.71
C LEU A 151 -24.60 1.76 -20.78
N THR A 152 -23.92 1.48 -21.89
CA THR A 152 -23.67 2.44 -22.97
C THR A 152 -24.73 2.40 -24.07
N GLY A 153 -25.58 1.36 -24.11
CA GLY A 153 -26.58 1.16 -25.15
C GLY A 153 -25.98 0.84 -26.53
N LEU A 154 -24.68 0.57 -26.60
CA LEU A 154 -23.95 0.16 -27.81
C LEU A 154 -24.19 -1.34 -28.09
N SER A 155 -25.44 -1.77 -28.18
CA SER A 155 -25.74 -3.08 -28.75
C SER A 155 -25.65 -2.95 -30.27
N GLY A 156 -24.79 -3.76 -30.89
CA GLY A 156 -24.48 -3.71 -32.32
C GLY A 156 -25.73 -3.64 -33.19
N LYS A 157 -26.09 -2.45 -33.66
CA LYS A 157 -26.97 -2.29 -34.81
C LYS A 157 -26.20 -2.80 -36.01
N GLN A 158 -26.47 -4.03 -36.43
CA GLN A 158 -26.23 -4.42 -37.82
C GLN A 158 -26.91 -3.35 -38.70
N PRO A 159 -26.22 -2.76 -39.68
CA PRO A 159 -26.92 -1.95 -40.67
C PRO A 159 -27.84 -2.90 -41.43
N GLU A 160 -29.15 -2.70 -41.30
CA GLU A 160 -30.10 -3.22 -42.28
C GLU A 160 -29.66 -2.69 -43.64
N SER A 161 -29.14 -3.58 -44.48
CA SER A 161 -28.94 -3.29 -45.89
C SER A 161 -30.30 -2.96 -46.50
N ALA A 162 -30.49 -1.67 -46.80
CA ALA A 162 -31.59 -1.21 -47.63
C ALA A 162 -31.21 -1.38 -49.11
N GLU A 163 -32.06 -2.15 -49.79
CA GLU A 163 -32.36 -2.21 -51.24
C GLU A 163 -31.26 -2.61 -52.25
#